data_AF-A0A679IPJ0-F1
#
_entry.id   AF-A0A679IPJ0-F1
#
_cell.length_a   1.000
_cell.length_b   1.000
_cell.length_c   1.000
_cell.angle_alpha   90.00
_cell.angle_beta   90.00
_cell.angle_gamma   90.00
#
_symmetry.space_group_name_H-M   'P 1'
#
loop_
_entity.id
_entity.type
_entity.pdbx_description
1 polymer ?
#
loop_
_entity_poly.entity_id
_entity_poly.type
_entity_poly.pdbx_seq_one_letter_code
_entity_poly.pdbx_strand_id
1 'polypeptide(L)'
;MIGTGSLRRRFQLLAVRPDLIVKSLRGNIDTRLKKLVQKEYDGIMMAQAALLRHPKALGDCQLHQVSLTLDEFLPAVGQGVIAVEGVENSPAAKIAAAIDDKYVRQVITCERAFLAVFGVGCNVPLAAHAKKNGEKLELTAMLGNEKGQLFSITQVGSDPLTLGESSARRLQQLANY
;
A
#
# COMPACT_ATOMS: atom_id res chain seq x y z
N MET A 1 0.32 13.21 -18.06
CA MET A 1 0.36 11.73 -18.09
C MET A 1 1.15 11.20 -16.91
N ILE A 2 0.54 10.31 -16.11
CA ILE A 2 1.13 9.77 -14.88
C ILE A 2 1.47 8.28 -15.03
N GLY A 3 2.67 7.89 -14.61
CA GLY A 3 3.19 6.52 -14.67
C GLY A 3 2.97 5.73 -13.39
N THR A 4 2.20 4.63 -13.46
CA THR A 4 2.09 3.62 -12.38
C THR A 4 1.64 2.27 -12.93
N GLY A 5 2.27 1.19 -12.48
CA GLY A 5 1.83 -0.18 -12.77
C GLY A 5 0.78 -0.73 -11.79
N SER A 6 0.39 0.04 -10.77
CA SER A 6 -0.53 -0.41 -9.72
C SER A 6 -1.97 0.03 -10.00
N LEU A 7 -2.90 -0.92 -10.04
CA LEU A 7 -4.34 -0.65 -10.18
C LEU A 7 -4.88 0.15 -9.00
N ARG A 8 -4.51 -0.20 -7.76
CA ARG A 8 -4.81 0.59 -6.55
C ARG A 8 -4.48 2.06 -6.74
N ARG A 9 -3.27 2.35 -7.25
CA ARG A 9 -2.82 3.73 -7.45
C ARG A 9 -3.59 4.43 -8.56
N ARG A 10 -3.77 3.74 -9.69
CA ARG A 10 -4.52 4.25 -10.84
C ARG A 10 -5.94 4.63 -10.47
N PHE A 11 -6.65 3.78 -9.74
CA PHE A 11 -8.05 4.01 -9.40
C PHE A 11 -8.21 5.17 -8.43
N GLN A 12 -7.39 5.23 -7.37
CA GLN A 12 -7.41 6.37 -6.44
C GLN A 12 -7.09 7.69 -7.13
N LEU A 13 -6.09 7.69 -8.02
CA LEU A 13 -5.72 8.89 -8.76
C LEU A 13 -6.84 9.39 -9.67
N LEU A 14 -7.50 8.48 -10.38
CA LEU A 14 -8.61 8.81 -11.29
C LEU A 14 -9.89 9.19 -10.55
N ALA A 15 -10.09 8.70 -9.32
CA ALA A 15 -11.21 9.11 -8.48
C ALA A 15 -11.12 10.59 -8.07
N VAL A 16 -9.90 11.10 -7.85
CA VAL A 16 -9.67 12.52 -7.49
C VAL A 16 -9.47 13.40 -8.72
N ARG A 17 -8.81 12.88 -9.77
CA ARG A 17 -8.45 13.61 -10.99
C ARG A 17 -8.77 12.78 -12.24
N PRO A 18 -10.06 12.73 -12.64
CA PRO A 18 -10.52 11.92 -13.78
C PRO A 18 -9.97 12.40 -15.13
N ASP A 19 -9.45 13.63 -15.20
CA ASP A 19 -8.83 14.22 -16.38
C ASP A 19 -7.42 13.67 -16.68
N LEU A 20 -6.80 12.95 -15.74
CA LEU A 20 -5.44 12.44 -15.91
C LEU A 20 -5.37 11.21 -16.82
N ILE A 21 -4.40 11.20 -17.72
CA ILE A 21 -4.01 10.00 -18.46
C ILE A 21 -3.03 9.19 -17.60
N VAL A 22 -3.44 8.01 -17.14
CA VAL A 22 -2.59 7.08 -16.37
C VAL A 22 -2.10 5.95 -17.27
N LYS A 23 -0.77 5.80 -17.39
CA LYS A 23 -0.13 4.71 -18.17
C LYS A 23 0.67 3.77 -17.28
N SER A 24 0.75 2.52 -17.72
CA SER A 24 1.54 1.48 -17.04
C SER A 24 3.01 1.88 -16.99
N LEU A 25 3.64 1.65 -15.85
CA LEU A 25 5.07 1.86 -15.63
C LEU A 25 5.64 0.66 -14.87
N ARG A 26 6.69 0.04 -15.43
CA ARG A 26 7.42 -1.10 -14.87
C ARG A 26 8.92 -0.80 -14.82
N GLY A 27 9.64 -1.62 -14.06
CA GLY A 27 11.07 -1.46 -13.78
C GLY A 27 11.35 -1.28 -12.29
N ASN A 28 12.63 -1.30 -11.91
CA ASN A 28 13.10 -0.92 -10.57
C ASN A 28 13.06 0.61 -10.38
N ILE A 29 13.48 1.11 -9.22
CA ILE A 29 13.45 2.54 -8.88
C ILE A 29 14.24 3.35 -9.92
N ASP A 30 15.48 2.96 -10.21
CA ASP A 30 16.36 3.69 -11.14
C ASP A 30 15.79 3.78 -12.55
N THR A 31 15.27 2.66 -13.07
CA THR A 31 14.68 2.62 -14.41
C THR A 31 13.44 3.53 -14.49
N ARG A 32 12.62 3.55 -13.44
CA ARG A 32 11.42 4.41 -13.39
C ARG A 32 11.79 5.88 -13.34
N LEU A 33 12.78 6.25 -12.52
CA LEU A 33 13.27 7.62 -12.44
C LEU A 33 13.92 8.08 -13.74
N LYS A 34 14.71 7.20 -14.38
CA LYS A 34 15.28 7.49 -15.71
C LYS A 34 14.21 7.81 -16.74
N LYS A 35 13.13 7.02 -16.80
CA LYS A 35 11.99 7.27 -17.70
C LYS A 35 11.30 8.61 -17.43
N LEU A 36 11.19 9.02 -16.16
CA LEU A 36 10.67 10.34 -15.80
C LEU A 36 11.60 11.46 -16.30
N VAL A 37 12.92 11.36 -16.08
CA VAL A 37 13.89 12.35 -16.53
C VAL A 37 13.92 12.45 -18.07
N GLN A 38 13.77 11.31 -18.75
CA GLN A 38 13.66 11.23 -20.21
C GLN A 38 12.31 11.73 -20.75
N LYS A 39 11.43 12.24 -19.89
CA LYS A 39 10.10 12.79 -20.23
C LYS A 39 9.19 11.77 -20.93
N GLU A 40 9.38 10.48 -20.67
CA GLU A 40 8.41 9.46 -21.09
C GLU A 40 7.08 9.58 -20.31
N TYR A 41 7.10 10.26 -19.16
CA TYR A 41 5.93 10.57 -18.32
C TYR A 41 6.07 11.99 -17.76
N ASP A 42 4.95 12.66 -17.49
CA ASP A 42 4.94 13.97 -16.83
C ASP A 42 5.08 13.86 -15.30
N GLY A 43 4.77 12.67 -14.75
CA GLY A 43 4.95 12.33 -13.34
C GLY A 43 4.86 10.82 -13.14
N ILE A 44 5.41 10.32 -12.04
CA ILE A 44 5.31 8.90 -11.69
C ILE A 44 4.92 8.75 -10.22
N MET A 45 4.32 7.62 -9.86
CA MET A 45 3.99 7.32 -8.47
C MET A 45 4.95 6.28 -7.89
N MET A 46 5.55 6.60 -6.75
CA MET A 46 6.45 5.69 -6.02
C MET A 46 6.07 5.62 -4.55
N ALA A 47 6.48 4.54 -3.87
CA ALA A 47 6.34 4.47 -2.43
C ALA A 47 7.41 5.36 -1.80
N GLN A 48 7.04 6.23 -0.87
CA GLN A 48 7.99 7.11 -0.18
C GLN A 48 9.09 6.30 0.53
N ALA A 49 8.74 5.17 1.16
CA ALA A 49 9.71 4.27 1.78
C ALA A 49 10.80 3.77 0.81
N ALA A 50 10.46 3.59 -0.47
CA ALA A 50 11.43 3.16 -1.48
C ALA A 50 12.44 4.27 -1.79
N LEU A 51 11.99 5.52 -1.85
CA LEU A 51 12.84 6.69 -2.05
C LEU A 51 13.73 6.98 -0.84
N LEU A 52 13.16 6.93 0.38
CA LEU A 52 13.89 7.16 1.62
C LEU A 52 15.03 6.15 1.84
N ARG A 53 14.82 4.90 1.43
CA ARG A 53 15.85 3.85 1.49
C ARG A 53 16.86 3.92 0.34
N HIS A 54 16.56 4.66 -0.71
CA HIS A 54 17.43 4.83 -1.88
C HIS A 54 17.70 6.31 -2.18
N PRO A 55 18.28 7.08 -1.25
CA PRO A 55 18.46 8.53 -1.43
C PRO A 55 19.31 8.89 -2.66
N LYS A 56 20.28 8.03 -3.01
CA LYS A 56 21.13 8.21 -4.20
C LYS A 56 20.39 8.10 -5.53
N ALA A 57 19.24 7.41 -5.60
CA ALA A 57 18.51 7.23 -6.85
C ALA A 57 17.93 8.56 -7.36
N LEU A 58 17.69 9.50 -6.45
CA LEU A 58 17.26 10.86 -6.79
C LEU A 58 18.43 11.70 -7.34
N GLY A 59 19.67 11.33 -7.05
CA GLY A 59 20.89 12.00 -7.52
C GLY A 59 20.82 13.53 -7.38
N ASP A 60 21.34 14.23 -8.38
CA ASP A 60 21.21 15.69 -8.54
C ASP A 60 19.92 16.10 -9.30
N CYS A 61 19.07 15.13 -9.65
CA CYS A 61 17.83 15.42 -10.33
C CYS A 61 16.90 16.15 -9.36
N GLN A 62 16.71 17.45 -9.57
CA GLN A 62 15.76 18.28 -8.83
C GLN A 62 14.32 17.92 -9.21
N LEU A 63 13.91 16.69 -8.88
CA LEU A 63 12.55 16.22 -9.06
C LEU A 63 11.68 16.82 -7.96
N HIS A 64 10.63 17.51 -8.36
CA HIS A 64 9.61 17.95 -7.43
C HIS A 64 8.88 16.72 -6.85
N GLN A 65 8.83 16.62 -5.52
CA GLN A 65 8.21 15.52 -4.82
C GLN A 65 7.02 16.03 -4.01
N VAL A 66 5.86 15.41 -4.22
CA VAL A 66 4.65 15.66 -3.43
C VAL A 66 4.33 14.38 -2.66
N SER A 67 4.28 14.48 -1.34
CA SER A 67 3.81 13.38 -0.49
C SER A 67 2.29 13.41 -0.46
N LEU A 68 1.66 12.28 -0.82
CA LEU A 68 0.21 12.11 -0.72
C LEU A 68 -0.13 11.68 0.70
N THR A 69 -1.11 12.34 1.30
CA THR A 69 -1.54 12.02 2.67
C THR A 69 -2.36 10.73 2.70
N LEU A 70 -2.51 10.13 3.89
CA LEU A 70 -3.29 8.91 4.07
C LEU A 70 -4.78 9.12 3.80
N ASP A 71 -5.28 10.33 4.02
CA ASP A 71 -6.68 10.69 3.76
C ASP A 71 -6.96 10.83 2.26
N GLU A 72 -5.96 11.24 1.48
CA GLU A 72 -6.05 11.34 0.02
C GLU A 72 -5.75 10.02 -0.69
N PHE A 73 -4.85 9.21 -0.12
CA PHE A 73 -4.28 8.09 -0.84
C PHE A 73 -3.88 6.93 0.07
N LEU A 74 -4.77 5.97 0.17
CA LEU A 74 -4.58 4.78 0.98
C LEU A 74 -3.44 3.90 0.41
N PRO A 75 -2.45 3.48 1.22
CA PRO A 75 -1.30 2.71 0.78
C PRO A 75 -1.65 1.24 0.46
N ALA A 76 -0.69 0.53 -0.15
CA ALA A 76 -0.82 -0.92 -0.25
C ALA A 76 -0.63 -1.54 1.15
N VAL A 77 -1.26 -2.69 1.39
CA VAL A 77 -1.03 -3.51 2.59
C VAL A 77 0.48 -3.70 2.81
N GLY A 78 0.95 -3.32 3.99
CA GLY A 78 2.36 -3.40 4.38
C GLY A 78 3.31 -2.46 3.66
N GLN A 79 2.83 -1.40 2.99
CA GLN A 79 3.72 -0.46 2.32
C GLN A 79 4.69 0.18 3.33
N GLY A 80 5.98 -0.11 3.17
CA GLY A 80 7.03 0.39 4.06
C GLY A 80 7.48 -0.61 5.11
N VAL A 81 6.74 -1.69 5.35
CA VAL A 81 7.17 -2.79 6.24
C VAL A 81 8.22 -3.65 5.54
N ILE A 82 9.20 -4.15 6.29
CA ILE A 82 10.14 -5.18 5.85
C ILE A 82 9.76 -6.47 6.58
N ALA A 83 9.46 -7.52 5.82
CA ALA A 83 9.26 -8.85 6.37
C ALA A 83 10.54 -9.66 6.22
N VAL A 84 10.95 -10.34 7.29
CA VAL A 84 12.04 -11.32 7.28
C VAL A 84 11.40 -12.70 7.33
N GLU A 85 11.71 -13.53 6.34
CA GLU A 85 11.22 -14.90 6.24
C GLU A 85 12.40 -15.87 6.48
N GLY A 86 12.13 -16.94 7.20
CA GLY A 86 13.13 -17.94 7.53
C GLY A 86 12.51 -19.17 8.18
N VAL A 87 13.31 -20.22 8.34
CA VAL A 87 12.88 -21.47 8.95
C VAL A 87 12.60 -21.26 10.43
N GLU A 88 11.47 -21.77 10.91
CA GLU A 88 11.08 -21.73 12.31
C GLU A 88 12.14 -22.40 13.21
N ASN A 89 12.32 -21.88 14.43
CA ASN A 89 13.30 -22.37 15.42
C ASN A 89 14.78 -22.35 14.99
N SER A 90 15.10 -21.78 13.83
CA SER A 90 16.48 -21.62 13.37
C SER A 90 17.25 -20.53 14.14
N PRO A 91 18.58 -20.52 14.12
CA PRO A 91 19.37 -19.39 14.63
C PRO A 91 18.96 -18.05 14.00
N ALA A 92 18.62 -18.05 12.71
CA ALA A 92 18.13 -16.87 12.01
C ALA A 92 16.78 -16.37 12.57
N ALA A 93 15.86 -17.26 12.93
CA ALA A 93 14.59 -16.88 13.54
C ALA A 93 14.78 -16.15 14.89
N LYS A 94 15.75 -16.57 15.69
CA LYS A 94 16.10 -15.90 16.97
C LYS A 94 16.63 -14.48 16.74
N ILE A 95 17.46 -14.29 15.71
CA ILE A 95 17.97 -12.97 15.32
C ILE A 95 16.84 -12.08 14.78
N ALA A 96 15.98 -12.64 13.91
CA ALA A 96 14.83 -11.92 13.37
C ALA A 96 13.86 -11.48 14.48
N ALA A 97 13.64 -12.30 15.51
CA ALA A 97 12.83 -11.95 16.67
C ALA A 97 13.39 -10.76 17.46
N ALA A 98 14.71 -10.58 17.48
CA ALA A 98 15.35 -9.45 18.18
C ALA A 98 15.13 -8.10 17.48
N ILE A 99 14.82 -8.09 16.18
CA ILE A 99 14.51 -6.87 15.39
C ILE A 99 13.01 -6.73 15.11
N ASP A 100 12.17 -7.60 15.68
CA ASP A 100 10.72 -7.53 15.52
C ASP A 100 10.13 -6.37 16.34
N ASP A 101 9.41 -5.49 15.66
CA ASP A 101 8.65 -4.44 16.30
C ASP A 101 7.22 -4.92 16.55
N LYS A 102 6.85 -5.05 17.83
CA LYS A 102 5.53 -5.55 18.25
C LYS A 102 4.37 -4.71 17.73
N TYR A 103 4.55 -3.39 17.63
CA TYR A 103 3.51 -2.51 17.11
C TYR A 103 3.33 -2.72 15.61
N VAL A 104 4.43 -2.76 14.84
CA VAL A 104 4.39 -3.06 13.41
C VAL A 104 3.80 -4.45 13.17
N ARG A 105 4.13 -5.44 14.02
CA ARG A 105 3.58 -6.80 13.99
C ARG A 105 2.05 -6.79 14.12
N GLN A 106 1.49 -6.02 15.04
CA GLN A 106 0.04 -5.89 15.22
C GLN A 106 -0.63 -5.23 14.01
N VAL A 107 -0.08 -4.09 13.54
CA VAL A 107 -0.57 -3.37 12.37
C VAL A 107 -0.58 -4.26 11.12
N ILE A 108 0.56 -4.89 10.82
CA ILE A 108 0.68 -5.71 9.61
C ILE A 108 -0.17 -6.98 9.68
N THR A 109 -0.38 -7.54 10.88
CA THR A 109 -1.30 -8.67 11.06
C THR A 109 -2.72 -8.27 10.66
N CYS A 110 -3.17 -7.07 11.08
CA CYS A 110 -4.48 -6.55 10.71
C CYS A 110 -4.63 -6.34 9.20
N GLU A 111 -3.69 -5.63 8.58
CA GLU A 111 -3.74 -5.34 7.14
C GLU A 111 -3.64 -6.61 6.28
N ARG A 112 -2.83 -7.59 6.70
CA ARG A 112 -2.71 -8.88 6.00
C ARG A 112 -3.93 -9.77 6.18
N ALA A 113 -4.58 -9.75 7.35
CA ALA A 113 -5.83 -10.45 7.57
C ALA A 113 -6.95 -9.90 6.65
N PHE A 114 -7.01 -8.57 6.48
CA PHE A 114 -7.86 -7.94 5.48
C PHE A 114 -7.55 -8.45 4.06
N LEU A 115 -6.27 -8.43 3.66
CA LEU A 115 -5.87 -8.87 2.31
C LEU A 115 -6.21 -10.34 2.05
N ALA A 116 -6.02 -11.20 3.05
CA ALA A 116 -6.20 -12.64 2.92
C ALA A 116 -7.63 -13.04 2.52
N VAL A 117 -8.65 -12.26 2.93
CA VAL A 117 -10.05 -12.51 2.56
C VAL A 117 -10.30 -12.37 1.06
N PHE A 118 -9.56 -11.51 0.37
CA PHE A 118 -9.68 -11.31 -1.09
C PHE A 118 -8.83 -12.28 -1.92
N GLY A 119 -8.04 -13.14 -1.27
CA GLY A 119 -7.13 -14.06 -1.93
C GLY A 119 -5.88 -13.39 -2.54
N VAL A 120 -5.10 -14.16 -3.30
CA VAL A 120 -3.74 -13.79 -3.76
C VAL A 120 -3.76 -12.99 -5.08
N GLY A 121 -4.93 -12.55 -5.54
CA GLY A 121 -5.08 -11.90 -6.85
C GLY A 121 -4.55 -10.47 -6.90
N CYS A 122 -3.35 -10.26 -7.43
CA CYS A 122 -2.71 -8.94 -7.66
C CYS A 122 -3.48 -7.97 -8.59
N ASN A 123 -4.67 -8.35 -9.08
CA ASN A 123 -5.45 -7.61 -10.07
C ASN A 123 -6.62 -6.83 -9.47
N VAL A 124 -6.83 -6.88 -8.16
CA VAL A 124 -7.88 -6.09 -7.49
C VAL A 124 -7.27 -4.81 -6.91
N PRO A 125 -7.84 -3.62 -7.16
CA PRO A 125 -7.40 -2.37 -6.54
C PRO A 125 -7.78 -2.34 -5.06
N LEU A 126 -6.96 -2.99 -4.23
CA LEU A 126 -7.11 -3.08 -2.78
C LEU A 126 -6.11 -2.17 -2.07
N ALA A 127 -6.53 -1.61 -0.94
CA ALA A 127 -5.67 -0.85 -0.04
C ALA A 127 -6.10 -1.08 1.41
N ALA A 128 -5.14 -1.04 2.33
CA ALA A 128 -5.42 -1.09 3.75
C ALA A 128 -4.29 -0.40 4.51
N HIS A 129 -4.64 0.31 5.57
CA HIS A 129 -3.70 0.94 6.48
C HIS A 129 -4.26 0.89 7.90
N ALA A 130 -3.54 0.21 8.80
CA ALA A 130 -3.87 0.18 10.21
C ALA A 130 -2.95 1.08 11.03
N LYS A 131 -3.49 1.68 12.08
CA LYS A 131 -2.73 2.48 13.05
C LYS A 131 -3.26 2.28 14.46
N LYS A 132 -2.47 2.64 15.46
CA LYS A 132 -2.93 2.67 16.86
C LYS A 132 -4.02 3.72 17.06
N ASN A 133 -5.07 3.36 17.80
CA ASN A 133 -6.11 4.25 18.29
C ASN A 133 -6.39 3.90 19.78
N GLY A 134 -5.65 4.56 20.68
CA GLY A 134 -5.63 4.19 22.10
C GLY A 134 -5.11 2.76 22.30
N GLU A 135 -5.86 1.93 23.03
CA GLU A 135 -5.56 0.51 23.23
C GLU A 135 -6.03 -0.39 22.07
N LYS A 136 -6.62 0.20 21.02
CA LYS A 136 -7.16 -0.51 19.86
C LYS A 136 -6.35 -0.19 18.60
N LEU A 137 -6.67 -0.89 17.52
CA LEU A 137 -6.28 -0.54 16.17
C LEU A 137 -7.45 0.11 15.44
N GLU A 138 -7.14 1.07 14.58
CA GLU A 138 -8.03 1.59 13.56
C GLU A 138 -7.52 1.15 12.19
N LEU A 139 -8.37 0.47 11.44
CA LEU A 139 -8.09 0.04 10.06
C LEU A 139 -8.95 0.87 9.11
N THR A 140 -8.29 1.60 8.21
CA THR A 140 -8.95 2.14 7.02
C THR A 140 -8.62 1.22 5.85
N ALA A 141 -9.63 0.83 5.09
CA ALA A 141 -9.49 -0.08 3.97
C ALA A 141 -10.30 0.38 2.77
N MET A 142 -9.86 -0.01 1.57
CA MET A 142 -10.52 0.34 0.32
C MET A 142 -10.42 -0.78 -0.72
N LEU A 143 -11.50 -0.90 -1.51
CA LEU A 143 -11.69 -1.84 -2.59
C LEU A 143 -12.25 -1.08 -3.78
N GLY A 144 -11.62 -1.22 -4.93
CA GLY A 144 -12.22 -0.82 -6.20
C GLY A 144 -12.89 -1.99 -6.92
N ASN A 145 -14.04 -1.74 -7.53
CA ASN A 145 -14.74 -2.73 -8.37
C ASN A 145 -14.34 -2.61 -9.86
N GLU A 146 -14.82 -3.53 -10.69
CA GLU A 146 -14.52 -3.55 -12.13
C GLU A 146 -14.98 -2.28 -12.88
N LYS A 147 -15.94 -1.54 -12.33
CA LYS A 147 -16.49 -0.30 -12.91
C LYS A 147 -15.67 0.94 -12.57
N GLY A 148 -14.58 0.82 -11.81
CA GLY A 148 -13.77 1.97 -11.40
C GLY A 148 -14.25 2.66 -10.12
N GLN A 149 -15.32 2.15 -9.47
CA GLN A 149 -15.83 2.74 -8.24
C GLN A 149 -14.99 2.28 -7.05
N LEU A 150 -14.73 3.20 -6.12
CA LEU A 150 -13.99 2.93 -4.90
C LEU A 150 -14.94 2.91 -3.70
N PHE A 151 -14.82 1.87 -2.89
CA PHE A 151 -15.51 1.73 -1.61
C PHE A 151 -14.48 1.80 -0.50
N SER A 152 -14.76 2.53 0.56
CA SER A 152 -13.87 2.64 1.72
C SER A 152 -14.64 2.53 3.02
N ILE A 153 -13.96 2.02 4.04
CA ILE A 153 -14.46 1.94 5.41
C ILE A 153 -13.33 2.22 6.39
N THR A 154 -13.70 2.69 7.57
CA THR A 154 -12.82 2.75 8.74
C THR A 154 -13.49 2.01 9.90
N GLN A 155 -12.76 1.09 10.53
CA GLN A 155 -13.24 0.33 11.68
C GLN A 155 -12.19 0.31 12.80
N VAL A 156 -12.65 0.22 14.04
CA VAL A 156 -11.80 0.17 15.23
C VAL A 156 -12.03 -1.13 15.98
N GLY A 157 -10.95 -1.82 16.35
CA GLY A 157 -11.01 -3.13 17.01
C GLY A 157 -9.75 -3.43 17.82
N SER A 158 -9.88 -4.30 18.83
CA SER A 158 -8.75 -4.69 19.69
C SER A 158 -7.97 -5.88 19.14
N ASP A 159 -8.64 -6.82 18.46
CA ASP A 159 -8.00 -7.99 17.86
C ASP A 159 -7.64 -7.71 16.38
N PRO A 160 -6.34 -7.72 16.01
CA PRO A 160 -5.91 -7.41 14.64
C PRO A 160 -6.52 -8.31 13.58
N LEU A 161 -6.58 -9.62 13.83
CA LEU A 161 -7.09 -10.61 12.88
C LEU A 161 -8.58 -10.38 12.60
N THR A 162 -9.39 -10.35 13.66
CA THR A 162 -10.83 -10.12 13.57
C THR A 162 -11.15 -8.77 12.93
N LEU A 163 -10.40 -7.71 13.26
CA LEU A 163 -10.58 -6.40 12.65
C LEU A 163 -10.32 -6.43 11.14
N GLY A 164 -9.23 -7.06 10.72
CA GLY A 164 -8.89 -7.18 9.30
C GLY A 164 -9.94 -7.96 8.51
N GLU A 165 -10.31 -9.15 9.00
CA GLU A 165 -11.28 -10.02 8.32
C GLU A 165 -12.68 -9.41 8.27
N SER A 166 -13.17 -8.85 9.38
CA SER A 166 -14.50 -8.23 9.42
C SER A 166 -14.58 -7.00 8.51
N SER A 167 -13.50 -6.21 8.43
CA SER A 167 -13.40 -5.09 7.50
C SER A 167 -13.46 -5.54 6.04
N ALA A 168 -12.74 -6.59 5.69
CA ALA A 168 -12.78 -7.14 4.33
C ALA A 168 -14.20 -7.61 3.95
N ARG A 169 -14.85 -8.40 4.82
CA ARG A 169 -16.22 -8.88 4.59
C ARG A 169 -17.22 -7.75 4.47
N ARG A 170 -17.10 -6.71 5.31
CA ARG A 170 -17.97 -5.54 5.23
C ARG A 170 -17.80 -4.80 3.91
N LEU A 171 -16.55 -4.70 3.44
CA LEU A 171 -16.23 -4.02 2.19
C LEU A 171 -16.72 -4.80 0.96
N GLN A 172 -16.66 -6.14 0.98
CA GLN A 172 -17.26 -6.99 -0.05
C GLN A 172 -18.77 -6.76 -0.17
N GLN A 173 -19.49 -6.71 0.95
CA GLN A 173 -20.92 -6.40 0.97
C GLN A 173 -21.24 -5.04 0.36
N LEU A 174 -20.44 -4.01 0.67
CA LEU A 174 -20.65 -2.66 0.12
C LEU A 174 -20.38 -2.60 -1.38
N ALA A 175 -19.37 -3.34 -1.85
CA ALA A 175 -18.97 -3.35 -3.25
C ALA A 175 -19.80 -4.32 -4.12
N ASN A 176 -20.69 -5.13 -3.52
CA ASN A 176 -21.33 -6.28 -4.15
C ASN A 176 -20.29 -7.19 -4.84
N TYR A 177 -19.16 -7.41 -4.15
CA TYR A 177 -18.01 -8.21 -4.61
C TYR A 177 -18.12 -9.66 -4.12
#